data_AF-A0A3M0YP89-F1
#
_entry.id   AF-A0A3M0YP89-F1
#
_cell.length_a   1.000
_cell.length_b   1.000
_cell.length_c   1.000
_cell.angle_alpha   90.00
_cell.angle_beta   90.00
_cell.angle_gamma   90.00
#
_symmetry.space_group_name_H-M   'P 1'
#
loop_
_entity.id
_entity.type
_entity.pdbx_description
1 polymer ?
#
loop_
_entity_poly.entity_id
_entity_poly.type
_entity_poly.pdbx_seq_one_letter_code
_entity_poly.pdbx_strand_id
1 'polypeptide(L)'
;DKLYRNEGDHFVDVSEQAGIYGSIIGFGLGVTVGDIDRDGWQDIYVSNDFFERDYIYMNNGDGTFREVLPRQMRSISGASMGADMADINHDGYPEIFVTEMLPEPDARLKTKTTFENWDKYQLNLRYDYYHQFTRNMLQLNNGDVPGRGVTFSEIGRLAGVEATDWSWGALIVDLDDDGHRDIFVANGIYQDLTDQDFLNFIANEQTAKMIIRQEGVDYKTLIDAIPSERIPNYAFAGDGSYHFTNRAAEWGLDQPSHSNGSAYGDLDNDGDLDLVVNNVNMPAFVYRNHADRRPDHHFLTVDLKGRAPNTGAIGAHVTLIAGGRQWHLEKMPMRGFQSSMDPRLHFGLGSVRRIDTLWVQWPYDSLLTLLTDLPVDTFLSLSENYARPPAAFGLPPEALPFGKRSRAPWFADEAPARGIGWRHRENTFVDFDRDRLV
;
A
#
# COMPACT_ATOMS: atom_id res chain seq x y z
N ASP A 1 -13.26 -12.45 3.53
CA ASP A 1 -13.71 -11.18 2.93
C ASP A 1 -15.11 -11.25 2.36
N LYS A 2 -15.68 -10.08 2.03
CA LYS A 2 -16.99 -9.94 1.41
C LYS A 2 -16.92 -9.00 0.22
N LEU A 3 -17.45 -9.44 -0.92
CA LEU A 3 -17.61 -8.64 -2.12
C LEU A 3 -19.09 -8.54 -2.46
N TYR A 4 -19.56 -7.30 -2.58
CA TYR A 4 -20.94 -6.99 -2.91
C TYR A 4 -21.03 -6.34 -4.29
N ARG A 5 -21.86 -6.90 -5.17
CA ARG A 5 -22.20 -6.30 -6.46
C ARG A 5 -23.30 -5.27 -6.25
N ASN A 6 -23.09 -4.06 -6.77
CA ASN A 6 -24.12 -3.02 -6.81
C ASN A 6 -25.11 -3.32 -7.96
N GLU A 7 -26.38 -3.53 -7.64
CA GLU A 7 -27.46 -3.74 -8.63
C GLU A 7 -28.35 -2.48 -8.81
N GLY A 8 -27.87 -1.33 -8.33
CA GLY A 8 -28.50 -0.02 -8.44
C GLY A 8 -29.19 0.40 -7.15
N ASP A 9 -30.23 -0.32 -6.74
CA ASP A 9 -31.02 -0.03 -5.54
C ASP A 9 -30.61 -0.87 -4.31
N HIS A 10 -29.83 -1.93 -4.52
CA HIS A 10 -29.33 -2.80 -3.45
C HIS A 10 -27.98 -3.42 -3.80
N PHE A 11 -27.40 -4.09 -2.80
CA PHE A 11 -26.14 -4.82 -2.90
C PHE A 11 -26.37 -6.31 -2.71
N VAL A 12 -25.77 -7.13 -3.58
CA VAL A 12 -25.85 -8.60 -3.52
C VAL A 12 -24.48 -9.17 -3.16
N ASP A 13 -24.42 -10.00 -2.12
CA ASP A 13 -23.20 -10.74 -1.79
C ASP A 13 -22.88 -11.73 -2.92
N VAL A 14 -21.76 -11.50 -3.60
CA VAL A 14 -21.27 -12.33 -4.70
C VAL A 14 -19.94 -12.99 -4.37
N SER A 15 -19.51 -12.96 -3.10
CA SER A 15 -18.15 -13.32 -2.68
C SER A 15 -17.72 -14.70 -3.19
N GLU A 16 -18.53 -15.73 -2.92
CA GLU A 16 -18.24 -17.10 -3.34
C GLU A 16 -18.28 -17.25 -4.88
N GLN A 17 -19.27 -16.65 -5.53
CA GLN A 17 -19.41 -16.69 -6.99
C GLN A 17 -18.25 -15.99 -7.69
N ALA A 18 -17.74 -14.91 -7.10
CA ALA A 18 -16.64 -14.11 -7.62
C ALA A 18 -15.27 -14.70 -7.27
N GLY A 19 -15.19 -15.77 -6.47
CA GLY A 19 -13.91 -16.39 -6.08
C GLY A 19 -13.17 -15.67 -4.96
N ILE A 20 -13.86 -14.83 -4.18
CA ILE A 20 -13.30 -14.13 -3.01
C ILE A 20 -13.34 -15.06 -1.79
N TYR A 21 -12.20 -15.24 -1.13
CA TYR A 21 -12.12 -16.15 -0.01
C TYR A 21 -12.73 -15.54 1.26
N GLY A 22 -13.54 -16.35 1.94
CA GLY A 22 -14.19 -16.01 3.20
C GLY A 22 -13.64 -16.85 4.33
N SER A 23 -12.50 -16.46 4.92
CA SER A 23 -12.02 -17.12 6.14
C SER A 23 -12.93 -16.76 7.32
N ILE A 24 -13.36 -17.76 8.09
CA ILE A 24 -14.18 -17.58 9.30
C ILE A 24 -13.35 -16.98 10.44
N ILE A 25 -12.03 -17.19 10.39
CA ILE A 25 -11.10 -16.88 11.47
C ILE A 25 -10.14 -15.74 11.10
N GLY A 26 -10.08 -15.34 9.83
CA GLY A 26 -9.25 -14.24 9.36
C GLY A 26 -9.77 -12.87 9.77
N PHE A 27 -8.85 -11.95 10.05
CA PHE A 27 -9.14 -10.56 10.37
C PHE A 27 -8.70 -9.67 9.20
N GLY A 28 -9.60 -9.45 8.24
CA GLY A 28 -9.35 -8.52 7.14
C GLY A 28 -9.41 -7.07 7.64
N LEU A 29 -8.30 -6.33 7.50
CA LEU A 29 -8.14 -4.98 8.04
C LEU A 29 -8.07 -3.88 6.98
N GLY A 30 -7.62 -4.22 5.78
CA GLY A 30 -7.44 -3.27 4.68
C GLY A 30 -7.84 -3.88 3.34
N VAL A 31 -8.44 -3.04 2.48
CA VAL A 31 -8.73 -3.38 1.09
C VAL A 31 -8.20 -2.25 0.22
N THR A 32 -7.31 -2.60 -0.70
CA THR A 32 -6.73 -1.67 -1.67
C THR A 32 -7.07 -2.16 -3.07
N VAL A 33 -7.51 -1.23 -3.94
CA VAL A 33 -7.97 -1.54 -5.29
C VAL A 33 -7.15 -0.74 -6.29
N GLY A 34 -6.69 -1.39 -7.33
CA GLY A 34 -5.92 -0.78 -8.42
C GLY A 34 -5.61 -1.78 -9.53
N ASP A 35 -5.20 -1.29 -10.69
CA ASP A 35 -4.81 -2.13 -11.84
C ASP A 35 -3.34 -2.57 -11.70
N ILE A 36 -3.12 -3.72 -11.06
CA ILE A 36 -1.78 -4.20 -10.68
C ILE A 36 -0.99 -4.64 -11.91
N ASP A 37 -1.66 -5.24 -12.89
CA ASP A 37 -1.02 -5.78 -14.09
C ASP A 37 -1.17 -4.93 -15.35
N ARG A 38 -1.84 -3.78 -15.25
CA ARG A 38 -2.05 -2.81 -16.33
C ARG A 38 -2.87 -3.39 -17.48
N ASP A 39 -3.89 -4.18 -17.19
CA ASP A 39 -4.83 -4.71 -18.19
C ASP A 39 -6.12 -3.91 -18.36
N GLY A 40 -6.27 -2.85 -17.57
CA GLY A 40 -7.45 -1.98 -17.53
C GLY A 40 -8.55 -2.48 -16.60
N TRP A 41 -8.34 -3.58 -15.87
CA TRP A 41 -9.25 -4.10 -14.87
C TRP A 41 -8.70 -3.93 -13.46
N GLN A 42 -9.63 -3.73 -12.53
CA GLN A 42 -9.28 -3.41 -11.16
C GLN A 42 -9.10 -4.68 -10.34
N ASP A 43 -7.90 -4.83 -9.79
CA ASP A 43 -7.49 -5.93 -8.91
C ASP A 43 -7.67 -5.52 -7.44
N ILE A 44 -7.64 -6.51 -6.55
CA ILE A 44 -7.87 -6.30 -5.12
C ILE A 44 -6.71 -6.89 -4.32
N TYR A 45 -6.13 -6.08 -3.43
CA TYR A 45 -5.27 -6.53 -2.34
C TYR A 45 -6.03 -6.48 -1.03
N VAL A 46 -5.94 -7.54 -0.25
CA VAL A 46 -6.52 -7.61 1.10
C VAL A 46 -5.42 -7.83 2.11
N SER A 47 -5.35 -6.94 3.10
CA SER A 47 -4.50 -7.05 4.28
C SER A 47 -5.20 -7.86 5.36
N ASN A 48 -4.54 -8.92 5.85
CA ASN A 48 -5.02 -9.77 6.92
C ASN A 48 -4.07 -9.77 8.12
N ASP A 49 -4.68 -9.81 9.31
CA ASP A 49 -3.93 -9.89 10.57
C ASP A 49 -3.60 -11.35 10.97
N PHE A 50 -2.51 -11.49 11.72
CA PHE A 50 -2.00 -12.69 12.37
C PHE A 50 -1.59 -13.85 11.46
N PHE A 51 -2.47 -14.84 11.29
CA PHE A 51 -2.11 -16.12 10.69
C PHE A 51 -2.68 -16.24 9.28
N GLU A 52 -3.78 -15.54 9.01
CA GLU A 52 -4.37 -15.51 7.68
C GLU A 52 -3.47 -14.65 6.80
N ARG A 53 -3.01 -15.20 5.69
CA ARG A 53 -2.14 -14.47 4.77
C ARG A 53 -2.93 -13.37 4.06
N ASP A 54 -2.21 -12.40 3.54
CA ASP A 54 -2.74 -11.45 2.57
C ASP A 54 -3.19 -12.17 1.28
N TYR A 55 -4.05 -11.48 0.53
CA TYR A 55 -4.58 -11.95 -0.75
C TYR A 55 -4.38 -10.93 -1.85
N ILE A 56 -4.04 -11.42 -3.04
CA ILE A 56 -4.14 -10.67 -4.30
C ILE A 56 -5.15 -11.38 -5.18
N TYR A 57 -6.24 -10.70 -5.46
CA TYR A 57 -7.30 -11.15 -6.34
C TYR A 57 -7.19 -10.39 -7.66
N MET A 58 -6.68 -11.07 -8.68
CA MET A 58 -6.63 -10.49 -10.03
C MET A 58 -7.99 -10.62 -10.71
N ASN A 59 -8.44 -9.56 -11.35
CA ASN A 59 -9.70 -9.54 -12.06
C ASN A 59 -9.62 -10.41 -13.32
N ASN A 60 -10.68 -11.16 -13.60
CA ASN A 60 -10.79 -11.95 -14.84
C ASN A 60 -11.61 -11.23 -15.93
N GLY A 61 -12.19 -10.07 -15.63
CA GLY A 61 -13.01 -9.26 -16.55
C GLY A 61 -14.44 -9.76 -16.74
N ASP A 62 -14.86 -10.81 -16.03
CA ASP A 62 -16.18 -11.43 -16.11
C ASP A 62 -16.96 -11.38 -14.78
N GLY A 63 -16.48 -10.56 -13.83
CA GLY A 63 -17.02 -10.46 -12.47
C GLY A 63 -16.48 -11.50 -11.50
N THR A 64 -15.53 -12.34 -11.94
CA THR A 64 -14.78 -13.26 -11.07
C THR A 64 -13.33 -12.81 -10.89
N PHE A 65 -12.70 -13.35 -9.85
CA PHE A 65 -11.32 -13.08 -9.48
C PHE A 65 -10.54 -14.38 -9.28
N ARG A 66 -9.22 -14.30 -9.50
CA ARG A 66 -8.27 -15.37 -9.22
C ARG A 66 -7.33 -14.93 -8.09
N GLU A 67 -7.23 -15.73 -7.05
CA GLU A 67 -6.22 -15.53 -6.01
C GLU A 67 -4.84 -15.98 -6.50
N VAL A 68 -3.83 -15.11 -6.39
CA VAL A 68 -2.51 -15.33 -6.99
C VAL A 68 -1.32 -14.95 -6.13
N LEU A 69 -1.53 -14.42 -4.91
CA LEU A 69 -0.43 -13.91 -4.07
C LEU A 69 0.72 -14.92 -3.92
N PRO A 70 0.48 -16.22 -3.67
CA PRO A 70 1.56 -17.20 -3.49
C PRO A 70 2.48 -17.36 -4.70
N ARG A 71 2.04 -16.93 -5.90
CA ARG A 71 2.81 -16.98 -7.14
C ARG A 71 3.52 -15.67 -7.46
N GLN A 72 3.06 -14.56 -6.88
CA GLN A 72 3.53 -13.22 -7.23
C GLN A 72 4.48 -12.64 -6.18
N MET A 73 4.18 -12.84 -4.89
CA MET A 73 5.03 -12.41 -3.78
C MET A 73 5.84 -13.60 -3.28
N ARG A 74 6.97 -13.34 -2.61
CA ARG A 74 7.81 -14.38 -1.99
C ARG A 74 7.70 -14.41 -0.48
N SER A 75 7.32 -13.27 0.10
CA SER A 75 7.11 -13.04 1.52
C SER A 75 6.17 -11.86 1.69
N ILE A 76 5.42 -11.87 2.78
CA ILE A 76 4.44 -10.83 3.16
C ILE A 76 4.60 -10.43 4.63
N SER A 77 4.02 -9.30 5.00
CA SER A 77 3.88 -8.88 6.40
C SER A 77 3.07 -9.93 7.16
N GLY A 78 3.37 -10.11 8.45
CA GLY A 78 2.68 -11.12 9.28
C GLY A 78 1.42 -10.63 9.97
N ALA A 79 1.32 -9.33 10.24
CA ALA A 79 0.13 -8.71 10.81
C ALA A 79 -0.21 -7.48 9.99
N SER A 80 -0.71 -7.72 8.77
CA SER A 80 -0.96 -6.66 7.80
C SER A 80 -2.16 -5.82 8.23
N MET A 81 -1.94 -4.52 8.38
CA MET A 81 -2.96 -3.59 8.86
C MET A 81 -3.58 -2.82 7.69
N GLY A 82 -2.89 -1.79 7.20
CA GLY A 82 -3.29 -0.99 6.04
C GLY A 82 -2.35 -1.19 4.86
N ALA A 83 -2.84 -0.86 3.67
CA ALA A 83 -2.02 -0.90 2.45
C ALA A 83 -2.39 0.23 1.50
N ASP A 84 -1.43 0.62 0.67
CA ASP A 84 -1.65 1.53 -0.45
C ASP A 84 -0.86 1.08 -1.69
N MET A 85 -1.29 1.56 -2.86
CA MET A 85 -0.71 1.24 -4.16
C MET A 85 -0.40 2.48 -4.98
N ALA A 86 0.85 2.64 -5.41
CA ALA A 86 1.24 3.72 -6.31
C ALA A 86 2.52 3.37 -7.06
N ASP A 87 2.69 3.97 -8.24
CA ASP A 87 3.93 3.92 -9.02
C ASP A 87 4.98 4.83 -8.34
N ILE A 88 5.98 4.22 -7.68
CA ILE A 88 7.03 4.95 -6.95
C ILE A 88 8.29 5.18 -7.79
N ASN A 89 8.50 4.36 -8.83
CA ASN A 89 9.72 4.36 -9.64
C ASN A 89 9.53 4.94 -11.05
N HIS A 90 8.31 5.42 -11.35
CA HIS A 90 7.92 6.04 -12.61
C HIS A 90 7.93 5.10 -13.83
N ASP A 91 7.76 3.80 -13.62
CA ASP A 91 7.64 2.82 -14.72
C ASP A 91 6.18 2.54 -15.13
N GLY A 92 5.24 3.10 -14.36
CA GLY A 92 3.80 3.05 -14.59
C GLY A 92 3.11 1.84 -13.98
N TYR A 93 3.81 0.93 -13.31
CA TYR A 93 3.21 -0.15 -12.53
C TYR A 93 3.12 0.26 -11.05
N PRO A 94 2.01 -0.06 -10.35
CA PRO A 94 1.91 0.27 -8.94
C PRO A 94 2.71 -0.70 -8.08
N GLU A 95 3.53 -0.15 -7.18
CA GLU A 95 4.06 -0.83 -6.01
C GLU A 95 3.01 -0.93 -4.91
N ILE A 96 3.21 -1.85 -3.96
CA ILE A 96 2.31 -2.05 -2.83
C ILE A 96 3.10 -1.86 -1.53
N PHE A 97 2.68 -0.93 -0.68
CA PHE A 97 3.22 -0.77 0.67
C PHE A 97 2.20 -1.25 1.70
N VAL A 98 2.64 -2.09 2.64
CA VAL A 98 1.80 -2.73 3.65
C VAL A 98 2.37 -2.49 5.03
N THR A 99 1.56 -1.95 5.94
CA THR A 99 1.94 -1.66 7.33
C THR A 99 1.81 -2.88 8.23
N GLU A 100 2.68 -2.91 9.24
CA GLU A 100 2.79 -3.93 10.29
C GLU A 100 3.15 -3.21 11.62
N MET A 101 3.67 -3.94 12.61
CA MET A 101 3.86 -3.51 13.99
C MET A 101 5.31 -3.58 14.48
N LEU A 102 6.30 -3.71 13.59
CA LEU A 102 7.72 -3.73 13.94
C LEU A 102 8.21 -2.34 14.39
N PRO A 103 8.67 -2.15 15.65
CA PRO A 103 9.24 -0.90 16.13
C PRO A 103 10.63 -0.62 15.54
N GLU A 104 10.91 0.64 15.22
CA GLU A 104 12.28 1.09 14.90
C GLU A 104 13.15 1.24 16.18
N PRO A 105 12.70 1.90 17.28
CA PRO A 105 13.57 2.15 18.42
C PRO A 105 13.90 0.88 19.20
N ASP A 106 15.17 0.64 19.49
CA ASP A 106 15.67 -0.56 20.20
C ASP A 106 14.94 -0.86 21.52
N ALA A 107 14.57 0.18 22.28
CA ALA A 107 13.82 0.03 23.52
C ALA A 107 12.42 -0.56 23.30
N ARG A 108 11.69 -0.06 22.29
CA ARG A 108 10.36 -0.57 21.93
C ARG A 108 10.47 -1.94 21.25
N LEU A 109 11.47 -2.14 20.40
CA LEU A 109 11.75 -3.44 19.79
C LEU A 109 11.89 -4.55 20.85
N LYS A 110 12.62 -4.29 21.94
CA LYS A 110 12.81 -5.25 23.04
C LYS A 110 11.59 -5.48 23.92
N THR A 111 10.71 -4.49 24.04
CA THR A 111 9.55 -4.52 24.94
C THR A 111 8.26 -4.89 24.24
N LYS A 112 8.16 -4.74 22.91
CA LYS A 112 6.90 -4.91 22.15
C LYS A 112 6.95 -6.02 21.12
N THR A 113 8.14 -6.49 20.72
CA THR A 113 8.29 -7.46 19.63
C THR A 113 8.85 -8.78 20.12
N THR A 114 8.33 -9.86 19.53
CA THR A 114 8.93 -11.19 19.65
C THR A 114 9.21 -11.71 18.25
N PHE A 115 10.41 -12.23 18.04
CA PHE A 115 10.79 -12.80 16.75
C PHE A 115 10.49 -14.29 16.71
N GLU A 116 9.97 -14.72 15.58
CA GLU A 116 9.69 -16.13 15.35
C GLU A 116 11.00 -16.92 15.22
N ASN A 117 11.08 -18.04 15.94
CA ASN A 117 12.21 -18.96 15.80
C ASN A 117 12.05 -19.85 14.56
N TRP A 118 13.15 -20.45 14.11
CA TRP A 118 13.18 -21.27 12.91
C TRP A 118 12.21 -22.45 12.95
N ASP A 119 12.09 -23.14 14.08
CA ASP A 119 11.21 -24.30 14.22
C ASP A 119 9.73 -23.92 14.05
N LYS A 120 9.31 -22.81 14.66
CA LYS A 120 7.95 -22.28 14.54
C LYS A 120 7.66 -21.82 13.11
N TYR A 121 8.61 -21.13 12.47
CA TYR A 121 8.51 -20.76 11.06
C TYR A 121 8.34 -22.00 10.15
N GLN A 122 9.17 -23.04 10.33
CA GLN A 122 9.05 -24.29 9.56
C GLN A 122 7.72 -25.02 9.83
N LEU A 123 7.20 -24.95 11.06
CA LEU A 123 5.89 -25.48 11.41
C LEU A 123 4.79 -24.73 10.67
N ASN A 124 4.84 -23.39 10.65
CA ASN A 124 3.88 -22.54 9.95
C ASN A 124 3.83 -22.88 8.45
N LEU A 125 4.99 -23.06 7.81
CA LEU A 125 5.06 -23.48 6.41
C LEU A 125 4.46 -24.85 6.14
N ARG A 126 4.62 -25.82 7.05
CA ARG A 126 3.98 -27.14 6.91
C ARG A 126 2.45 -27.07 6.98
N TYR A 127 1.91 -26.07 7.65
CA TYR A 127 0.47 -25.85 7.79
C TYR A 127 -0.07 -24.78 6.82
N ASP A 128 0.70 -24.42 5.79
CA ASP A 128 0.30 -23.52 4.71
C ASP A 128 0.01 -22.07 5.15
N TYR A 129 0.63 -21.63 6.25
CA TYR A 129 0.57 -20.23 6.72
C TYR A 129 1.48 -19.29 5.94
N TYR A 130 2.10 -19.75 4.85
CA TYR A 130 2.92 -18.95 3.95
C TYR A 130 4.14 -18.25 4.62
N HIS A 131 4.90 -17.46 3.85
CA HIS A 131 6.13 -16.79 4.29
C HIS A 131 5.81 -15.42 4.88
N GLN A 132 5.53 -15.36 6.18
CA GLN A 132 5.08 -14.16 6.89
C GLN A 132 6.16 -13.63 7.85
N PHE A 133 6.34 -12.31 7.94
CA PHE A 133 7.35 -11.69 8.81
C PHE A 133 6.84 -10.41 9.47
N THR A 134 7.18 -10.21 10.75
CA THR A 134 6.86 -9.00 11.53
C THR A 134 7.70 -7.81 11.06
N ARG A 135 7.21 -7.10 10.05
CA ARG A 135 7.72 -5.83 9.50
C ARG A 135 6.78 -5.31 8.42
N ASN A 136 6.83 -4.00 8.17
CA ASN A 136 6.23 -3.46 6.96
C ASN A 136 6.90 -4.07 5.72
N MET A 137 6.17 -4.12 4.62
CA MET A 137 6.70 -4.56 3.34
C MET A 137 6.40 -3.57 2.24
N LEU A 138 7.44 -3.22 1.48
CA LEU A 138 7.33 -2.52 0.21
C LEU A 138 7.58 -3.53 -0.90
N GLN A 139 6.54 -3.85 -1.65
CA GLN A 139 6.54 -4.84 -2.73
C GLN A 139 6.75 -4.10 -4.06
N LEU A 140 7.98 -4.16 -4.57
CA LEU A 140 8.36 -3.61 -5.86
C LEU A 140 7.72 -4.41 -7.00
N ASN A 141 6.96 -3.77 -7.87
CA ASN A 141 6.32 -4.45 -9.00
C ASN A 141 7.36 -4.67 -10.11
N ASN A 142 7.61 -5.93 -10.47
CA ASN A 142 8.59 -6.25 -11.51
C ASN A 142 8.01 -6.16 -12.94
N GLY A 143 6.74 -5.76 -13.07
CA GLY A 143 5.96 -5.78 -14.31
C GLY A 143 5.55 -7.18 -14.73
N ASP A 144 4.94 -7.28 -15.92
CA ASP A 144 4.47 -8.56 -16.46
C ASP A 144 5.62 -9.45 -16.95
N VAL A 145 5.85 -10.56 -16.25
CA VAL A 145 6.88 -11.54 -16.58
C VAL A 145 6.29 -12.64 -17.46
N PRO A 146 6.84 -12.89 -18.68
CA PRO A 146 6.31 -13.91 -19.58
C PRO A 146 6.13 -15.27 -18.92
N GLY A 147 4.90 -15.79 -18.97
CA GLY A 147 4.52 -17.09 -18.40
C GLY A 147 4.38 -17.13 -16.87
N ARG A 148 4.59 -16.01 -16.18
CA ARG A 148 4.38 -15.89 -14.72
C ARG A 148 3.38 -14.81 -14.32
N GLY A 149 3.08 -13.87 -15.22
CA GLY A 149 2.28 -12.69 -14.88
C GLY A 149 3.12 -11.67 -14.12
N VAL A 150 2.46 -10.71 -13.47
CA VAL A 150 3.12 -9.78 -12.54
C VAL A 150 3.74 -10.53 -11.37
N THR A 151 4.94 -10.12 -10.97
CA THR A 151 5.61 -10.59 -9.75
C THR A 151 6.15 -9.42 -8.96
N PHE A 152 6.41 -9.64 -7.68
CA PHE A 152 6.90 -8.63 -6.76
C PHE A 152 8.24 -9.00 -6.13
N SER A 153 9.03 -7.98 -5.81
CA SER A 153 10.24 -8.07 -5.01
C SER A 153 10.04 -7.33 -3.70
N GLU A 154 10.20 -8.00 -2.56
CA GLU A 154 10.13 -7.35 -1.25
C GLU A 154 11.40 -6.53 -1.03
N ILE A 155 11.26 -5.21 -0.87
CA ILE A 155 12.37 -4.25 -0.74
C ILE A 155 12.28 -3.37 0.50
N GLY A 156 11.36 -3.60 1.44
CA GLY A 156 11.10 -2.70 2.59
C GLY A 156 12.35 -2.38 3.42
N ARG A 157 13.20 -3.39 3.69
CA ARG A 157 14.49 -3.19 4.38
C ARG A 157 15.55 -2.49 3.53
N LEU A 158 15.56 -2.75 2.22
CA LEU A 158 16.47 -2.06 1.30
C LEU A 158 16.09 -0.58 1.20
N ALA A 159 14.78 -0.31 1.23
CA ALA A 159 14.17 0.99 1.13
C ALA A 159 14.23 1.81 2.43
N GLY A 160 14.37 1.15 3.59
CA GLY A 160 14.43 1.79 4.90
C GLY A 160 13.05 2.12 5.49
N VAL A 161 12.02 1.33 5.15
CA VAL A 161 10.62 1.55 5.56
C VAL A 161 10.03 0.38 6.34
N GLU A 162 10.85 -0.59 6.76
CA GLU A 162 10.40 -1.86 7.35
C GLU A 162 9.83 -1.73 8.78
N ALA A 163 10.18 -0.67 9.50
CA ALA A 163 9.89 -0.53 10.92
C ALA A 163 9.30 0.84 11.23
N THR A 164 8.06 0.86 11.70
CA THR A 164 7.33 2.07 12.07
C THR A 164 6.51 1.90 13.35
N ASP A 165 6.71 0.84 14.12
CA ASP A 165 5.91 0.50 15.31
C ASP A 165 4.45 0.14 14.94
N TRP A 166 3.50 0.24 15.87
CA TRP A 166 2.08 -0.13 15.70
C TRP A 166 1.34 0.67 14.61
N SER A 167 1.54 0.27 13.36
CA SER A 167 1.15 1.09 12.20
C SER A 167 -0.22 0.68 11.66
N TRP A 168 -0.99 1.67 11.24
CA TRP A 168 -2.34 1.48 10.71
C TRP A 168 -2.43 1.97 9.26
N GLY A 169 -2.60 3.28 9.05
CA GLY A 169 -2.75 3.88 7.73
C GLY A 169 -1.44 3.96 6.96
N ALA A 170 -1.43 3.41 5.74
CA ALA A 170 -0.40 3.59 4.73
C ALA A 170 -0.91 4.57 3.66
N LEU A 171 -0.12 5.58 3.31
CA LEU A 171 -0.41 6.47 2.17
C LEU A 171 0.87 6.66 1.35
N ILE A 172 0.80 6.42 0.03
CA ILE A 172 1.86 6.72 -0.91
C ILE A 172 1.46 7.94 -1.74
N VAL A 173 2.10 9.07 -1.49
CA VAL A 173 1.74 10.38 -2.08
C VAL A 173 2.95 11.29 -2.10
N ASP A 174 3.02 12.21 -3.06
CA ASP A 174 4.05 13.27 -3.09
C ASP A 174 3.64 14.37 -2.10
N LEU A 175 4.31 14.47 -0.96
CA LEU A 175 3.95 15.40 0.12
C LEU A 175 4.66 16.74 0.00
N ASP A 176 5.76 16.81 -0.73
CA ASP A 176 6.51 18.06 -0.87
C ASP A 176 6.54 18.62 -2.28
N ASP A 177 5.87 18.00 -3.26
CA ASP A 177 5.78 18.38 -4.67
C ASP A 177 7.11 18.36 -5.44
N ASP A 178 8.08 17.58 -4.98
CA ASP A 178 9.37 17.42 -5.67
C ASP A 178 9.30 16.49 -6.90
N GLY A 179 8.14 15.85 -7.10
CA GLY A 179 7.86 14.92 -8.18
C GLY A 179 8.18 13.46 -7.87
N HIS A 180 8.51 13.13 -6.62
CA HIS A 180 8.74 11.78 -6.12
C HIS A 180 7.64 11.36 -5.13
N ARG A 181 7.48 10.05 -4.91
CA ARG A 181 6.46 9.55 -3.97
C ARG A 181 7.07 9.42 -2.59
N ASP A 182 6.34 9.89 -1.59
CA ASP A 182 6.62 9.71 -0.18
C ASP A 182 5.68 8.66 0.42
N ILE A 183 6.01 8.21 1.64
CA ILE A 183 5.16 7.30 2.39
C ILE A 183 4.82 7.93 3.74
N PHE A 184 3.53 8.13 4.01
CA PHE A 184 3.06 8.49 5.35
C PHE A 184 2.49 7.27 6.07
N VAL A 185 2.82 7.14 7.35
CA VAL A 185 2.33 6.06 8.21
C VAL A 185 1.69 6.62 9.47
N ALA A 186 0.38 6.42 9.61
CA ALA A 186 -0.36 6.70 10.83
C ALA A 186 -0.09 5.60 11.86
N ASN A 187 0.30 5.99 13.07
CA ASN A 187 0.94 5.10 14.03
C ASN A 187 0.42 5.26 15.47
N GLY A 188 0.46 4.17 16.23
CA GLY A 188 0.19 4.12 17.66
C GLY A 188 -1.03 3.30 18.03
N ILE A 189 -1.04 2.87 19.29
CA ILE A 189 -2.18 2.17 19.90
C ILE A 189 -2.41 2.73 21.31
N TYR A 190 -3.68 2.96 21.66
CA TYR A 190 -4.01 3.55 22.97
C TYR A 190 -3.48 2.70 24.14
N GLN A 191 -3.43 1.37 24.00
CA GLN A 191 -2.94 0.46 25.02
C GLN A 191 -2.04 -0.59 24.37
N ASP A 192 -0.78 -0.66 24.80
CA ASP A 192 0.22 -1.57 24.25
C ASP A 192 -0.05 -3.01 24.73
N LEU A 193 -0.93 -3.73 24.02
CA LEU A 193 -1.34 -5.10 24.35
C LEU A 193 -0.19 -6.12 24.26
N THR A 194 0.87 -5.80 23.51
CA THR A 194 2.03 -6.68 23.29
C THR A 194 3.21 -6.37 24.21
N ASP A 195 3.05 -5.43 25.16
CA ASP A 195 4.10 -5.06 26.10
C ASP A 195 4.53 -6.26 26.97
N GLN A 196 5.79 -6.65 26.83
CA GLN A 196 6.36 -7.83 27.48
C GLN A 196 6.47 -7.64 29.00
N ASP A 197 6.69 -6.43 29.49
CA ASP A 197 6.75 -6.16 30.93
C ASP A 197 5.36 -6.29 31.56
N PHE A 198 4.32 -5.80 30.88
CA PHE A 198 2.92 -6.02 31.25
C PHE A 198 2.56 -7.51 31.21
N LEU A 199 2.90 -8.22 30.13
CA LEU A 199 2.63 -9.66 30.00
C LEU A 199 3.32 -10.46 31.11
N ASN A 200 4.57 -10.12 31.45
CA ASN A 200 5.29 -10.72 32.57
C ASN A 200 4.68 -10.36 33.93
N PHE A 201 4.23 -9.11 34.10
CA PHE A 201 3.57 -8.65 35.31
C PHE A 201 2.27 -9.41 35.58
N ILE A 202 1.41 -9.59 34.58
CA ILE A 202 0.14 -10.32 34.74
C ILE A 202 0.34 -11.84 34.85
N ALA A 203 1.41 -12.39 34.27
CA ALA A 203 1.77 -13.81 34.38
C ALA A 203 2.35 -14.17 35.76
N ASN A 204 2.78 -13.17 36.55
CA ASN A 204 3.29 -13.40 37.91
C ASN A 204 2.20 -14.00 38.82
N GLU A 205 2.51 -15.06 39.55
CA GLU A 205 1.55 -15.80 40.37
C GLU A 205 0.81 -14.93 41.41
N GLN A 206 1.49 -13.95 42.03
CA GLN A 206 0.85 -13.06 42.98
C GLN A 206 -0.12 -12.11 42.29
N THR A 207 0.29 -11.51 41.18
CA THR A 207 -0.56 -10.61 40.38
C THR A 207 -1.76 -11.35 39.81
N ALA A 208 -1.55 -12.54 39.23
CA ALA A 208 -2.61 -13.40 38.73
C ALA A 208 -3.63 -13.74 39.81
N LYS A 209 -3.19 -14.06 41.05
CA LYS A 209 -4.09 -14.30 42.20
C LYS A 209 -4.79 -13.04 42.70
N MET A 210 -4.19 -11.85 42.57
CA MET A 210 -4.85 -10.59 42.93
C MET A 210 -5.94 -10.23 41.92
N ILE A 211 -5.68 -10.46 40.63
CA ILE A 211 -6.61 -10.25 39.52
C ILE A 211 -7.75 -11.28 39.56
N ILE A 212 -7.41 -12.54 39.84
CA ILE A 212 -8.35 -13.67 39.96
C ILE A 212 -8.78 -13.77 41.43
N ARG A 213 -9.89 -13.11 41.77
CA ARG A 213 -10.51 -13.22 43.08
C ARG A 213 -11.30 -14.53 43.18
N GLN A 214 -11.68 -14.89 44.41
CA GLN A 214 -12.53 -16.06 44.67
C GLN A 214 -13.90 -16.01 43.96
N GLU A 215 -14.33 -14.82 43.49
CA GLU A 215 -15.62 -14.59 42.81
C GLU A 215 -15.48 -14.18 41.32
N GLY A 216 -14.27 -14.19 40.75
CA GLY A 216 -14.05 -13.85 39.33
C GLY A 216 -12.87 -12.92 39.06
N VAL A 217 -12.83 -12.35 37.86
CA VAL A 217 -11.70 -11.53 37.34
C VAL A 217 -11.99 -10.03 37.49
N ASP A 218 -11.06 -9.27 38.08
CA ASP A 218 -11.11 -7.80 38.10
C ASP A 218 -10.57 -7.23 36.78
N TYR A 219 -11.44 -7.16 35.76
CA TYR A 219 -11.08 -6.67 34.42
C TYR A 219 -10.60 -5.21 34.42
N LYS A 220 -11.06 -4.38 35.35
CA LYS A 220 -10.63 -2.98 35.41
C LYS A 220 -9.16 -2.88 35.79
N THR A 221 -8.72 -3.64 36.79
CA THR A 221 -7.32 -3.67 37.20
C THR A 221 -6.41 -4.17 36.07
N LEU A 222 -6.87 -5.14 35.27
CA LEU A 222 -6.16 -5.60 34.08
C LEU A 222 -6.00 -4.50 33.04
N ILE A 223 -7.09 -3.81 32.70
CA ILE A 223 -7.10 -2.75 31.68
C ILE A 223 -6.24 -1.55 32.14
N ASP A 224 -6.36 -1.13 33.40
CA ASP A 224 -5.62 0.01 33.94
C ASP A 224 -4.10 -0.24 34.03
N ALA A 225 -3.67 -1.50 34.03
CA ALA A 225 -2.26 -1.88 34.08
C ALA A 225 -1.58 -1.91 32.69
N ILE A 226 -2.34 -1.87 31.59
CA ILE A 226 -1.76 -1.88 30.25
C ILE A 226 -1.11 -0.51 29.98
N PRO A 227 0.19 -0.45 29.64
CA PRO A 227 0.86 0.80 29.35
C PRO A 227 0.25 1.50 28.13
N SER A 228 0.28 2.84 28.15
CA SER A 228 -0.20 3.70 27.08
C SER A 228 0.87 4.75 26.78
N GLU A 229 1.56 4.59 25.66
CA GLU A 229 2.60 5.52 25.21
C GLU A 229 2.23 6.07 23.84
N ARG A 230 2.18 7.40 23.72
CA ARG A 230 1.97 8.06 22.43
C ARG A 230 3.27 8.06 21.64
N ILE A 231 3.18 7.77 20.35
CA ILE A 231 4.34 7.69 19.45
C ILE A 231 4.12 8.57 18.22
N PRO A 232 5.20 9.07 17.60
CA PRO A 232 5.10 9.85 16.38
C PRO A 232 4.63 9.01 15.19
N ASN A 233 3.99 9.67 14.22
CA ASN A 233 3.80 9.15 12.88
C ASN A 233 5.13 9.15 12.11
N TYR A 234 5.19 8.41 11.00
CA TYR A 234 6.33 8.42 10.10
C TYR A 234 5.94 9.11 8.78
N ALA A 235 6.89 9.85 8.21
CA ALA A 235 6.76 10.46 6.91
C ALA A 235 8.09 10.28 6.18
N PHE A 236 8.10 9.37 5.22
CA PHE A 236 9.28 8.90 4.52
C PHE A 236 9.39 9.64 3.18
N ALA A 237 10.37 10.53 3.07
CA ALA A 237 10.67 11.23 1.82
C ALA A 237 11.35 10.27 0.83
N GLY A 238 10.78 10.11 -0.37
CA GLY A 238 11.35 9.28 -1.43
C GLY A 238 12.38 10.02 -2.27
N ASP A 239 13.42 9.33 -2.74
CA ASP A 239 14.47 9.95 -3.58
C ASP A 239 14.33 9.65 -5.08
N GLY A 240 13.24 8.99 -5.49
CA GLY A 240 13.01 8.54 -6.87
C GLY A 240 13.81 7.33 -7.32
N SER A 241 14.60 6.72 -6.44
CA SER A 241 15.19 5.41 -6.64
C SER A 241 14.32 4.36 -5.97
N TYR A 242 14.75 3.87 -4.81
CA TYR A 242 14.02 2.95 -3.94
C TYR A 242 14.29 3.25 -2.47
N HIS A 243 14.97 4.37 -2.15
CA HIS A 243 15.35 4.70 -0.78
C HIS A 243 14.45 5.80 -0.24
N PHE A 244 14.16 5.67 1.03
CA PHE A 244 13.32 6.57 1.76
C PHE A 244 14.01 7.04 3.03
N THR A 245 13.77 8.30 3.41
CA THR A 245 14.30 8.88 4.65
C THR A 245 13.14 9.38 5.50
N ASN A 246 13.06 8.96 6.76
CA ASN A 246 12.06 9.52 7.67
C ASN A 246 12.35 11.01 7.94
N ARG A 247 11.44 11.86 7.49
CA ARG A 247 11.44 13.32 7.63
C ARG A 247 10.31 13.83 8.52
N ALA A 248 9.59 12.96 9.23
CA ALA A 248 8.44 13.37 10.05
C ALA A 248 8.72 14.58 10.95
N ALA A 249 9.86 14.59 11.65
CA ALA A 249 10.23 15.72 12.51
C ALA A 249 10.58 17.00 11.74
N GLU A 250 11.24 16.88 10.60
CA GLU A 250 11.59 18.02 9.74
C GLU A 250 10.33 18.66 9.13
N TRP A 251 9.35 17.83 8.79
CA TRP A 251 8.07 18.25 8.20
C TRP A 251 7.00 18.61 9.25
N GLY A 252 7.31 18.48 10.55
CA GLY A 252 6.37 18.79 11.64
C GLY A 252 5.24 17.77 11.82
N LEU A 253 5.44 16.54 11.35
CA LEU A 253 4.51 15.41 11.41
C LEU A 253 4.83 14.42 12.56
N ASP A 254 5.79 14.75 13.43
CA ASP A 254 6.26 13.91 14.53
C ASP A 254 5.53 14.12 15.87
N GLN A 255 4.39 14.82 15.87
CA GLN A 255 3.61 15.00 17.09
C GLN A 255 3.15 13.63 17.64
N PRO A 256 3.54 13.23 18.86
CA PRO A 256 3.16 11.92 19.38
C PRO A 256 1.66 11.78 19.61
N SER A 257 1.09 10.67 19.16
CA SER A 257 -0.34 10.37 19.18
C SER A 257 -0.63 8.87 19.24
N HIS A 258 -1.92 8.56 19.14
CA HIS A 258 -2.46 7.22 18.91
C HIS A 258 -3.25 7.28 17.59
N SER A 259 -2.54 7.45 16.48
CA SER A 259 -3.12 7.67 15.16
C SER A 259 -3.53 6.36 14.50
N ASN A 260 -4.59 6.38 13.67
CA ASN A 260 -5.00 5.20 12.91
C ASN A 260 -5.30 5.47 11.43
N GLY A 261 -6.34 6.25 11.13
CA GLY A 261 -6.71 6.65 9.78
C GLY A 261 -6.06 7.98 9.41
N SER A 262 -5.79 8.15 8.12
CA SER A 262 -5.21 9.37 7.57
C SER A 262 -5.73 9.60 6.16
N ALA A 263 -5.97 10.85 5.80
CA ALA A 263 -6.41 11.24 4.47
C ALA A 263 -5.68 12.50 4.00
N TYR A 264 -5.31 12.53 2.72
CA TYR A 264 -4.76 13.72 2.08
C TYR A 264 -5.77 14.37 1.13
N GLY A 265 -5.57 15.66 0.88
CA GLY A 265 -6.34 16.44 -0.08
C GLY A 265 -5.94 17.91 -0.03
N ASP A 266 -6.12 18.62 -1.14
CA ASP A 266 -5.85 20.06 -1.23
C ASP A 266 -7.05 20.84 -0.64
N LEU A 267 -7.06 21.08 0.69
CA LEU A 267 -8.24 21.56 1.41
C LEU A 267 -8.52 23.05 1.17
N ASP A 268 -7.49 23.84 0.86
CA ASP A 268 -7.61 25.27 0.62
C ASP A 268 -7.41 25.69 -0.84
N ASN A 269 -7.11 24.74 -1.74
CA ASN A 269 -6.92 24.92 -3.19
C ASN A 269 -5.70 25.77 -3.54
N ASP A 270 -4.62 25.70 -2.77
CA ASP A 270 -3.37 26.40 -3.04
C ASP A 270 -2.35 25.58 -3.85
N GLY A 271 -2.67 24.31 -4.11
CA GLY A 271 -1.93 23.48 -5.06
C GLY A 271 -0.92 22.55 -4.44
N ASP A 272 -0.95 22.36 -3.11
CA ASP A 272 -0.29 21.25 -2.43
C ASP A 272 -1.30 20.39 -1.66
N LEU A 273 -0.87 19.22 -1.18
CA LEU A 273 -1.75 18.29 -0.47
C LEU A 273 -1.62 18.46 1.04
N ASP A 274 -2.72 18.84 1.69
CA ASP A 274 -2.87 18.84 3.14
C ASP A 274 -3.08 17.41 3.68
N LEU A 275 -2.87 17.23 4.98
CA LEU A 275 -3.01 15.93 5.65
C LEU A 275 -3.94 16.03 6.87
N VAL A 276 -4.90 15.12 6.95
CA VAL A 276 -5.77 14.93 8.13
C VAL A 276 -5.47 13.58 8.75
N VAL A 277 -5.19 13.55 10.05
CA VAL A 277 -4.88 12.32 10.79
C VAL A 277 -5.88 12.14 11.93
N ASN A 278 -6.55 10.98 11.95
CA ASN A 278 -7.47 10.61 13.01
C ASN A 278 -6.71 10.00 14.20
N ASN A 279 -7.10 10.42 15.42
CA ASN A 279 -6.43 10.01 16.65
C ASN A 279 -7.42 9.44 17.66
N VAL A 280 -7.01 8.37 18.35
CA VAL A 280 -7.80 7.77 19.43
C VAL A 280 -7.72 8.65 20.67
N ASN A 281 -8.89 9.01 21.24
CA ASN A 281 -9.01 9.83 22.46
C ASN A 281 -8.27 11.18 22.40
N MET A 282 -8.09 11.72 21.20
CA MET A 282 -7.46 13.02 20.95
C MET A 282 -8.17 13.71 19.77
N PRO A 283 -8.11 15.05 19.66
CA PRO A 283 -8.53 15.73 18.44
C PRO A 283 -7.77 15.20 17.22
N ALA A 284 -8.43 15.22 16.05
CA ALA A 284 -7.77 14.97 14.78
C ALA A 284 -6.67 16.03 14.54
N PHE A 285 -5.58 15.62 13.91
CA PHE A 285 -4.58 16.54 13.42
C PHE A 285 -4.96 16.99 12.01
N VAL A 286 -4.82 18.27 11.73
CA VAL A 286 -5.02 18.87 10.42
C VAL A 286 -3.76 19.66 10.11
N TYR A 287 -2.97 19.15 9.18
CA TYR A 287 -1.73 19.74 8.74
C TYR A 287 -1.99 20.48 7.45
N ARG A 288 -1.67 21.78 7.46
CA ARG A 288 -1.60 22.55 6.24
C ARG A 288 -0.23 22.37 5.60
N ASN A 289 -0.20 21.99 4.34
CA ASN A 289 1.03 21.92 3.57
C ASN A 289 1.44 23.32 3.05
N HIS A 290 2.74 23.50 2.85
CA HIS A 290 3.36 24.76 2.44
C HIS A 290 4.38 24.55 1.31
N ALA A 291 4.23 23.47 0.56
CA ALA A 291 5.02 23.18 -0.62
C ALA A 291 4.78 24.25 -1.70
N ASP A 292 3.59 24.86 -1.73
CA ASP A 292 3.24 26.03 -2.56
C ASP A 292 4.24 27.19 -2.46
N ARG A 293 4.97 27.30 -1.33
CA ARG A 293 5.96 28.36 -1.08
C ARG A 293 7.33 28.07 -1.70
N ARG A 294 7.54 26.88 -2.27
CA ARG A 294 8.79 26.48 -2.92
C ARG A 294 8.69 26.83 -4.41
N PRO A 295 9.48 27.80 -4.92
CA PRO A 295 9.33 28.30 -6.29
C PRO A 295 9.76 27.30 -7.39
N ASP A 296 10.39 26.19 -6.99
CA ASP A 296 10.87 25.10 -7.82
C ASP A 296 10.06 23.82 -7.65
N HIS A 297 8.93 23.88 -6.96
CA HIS A 297 7.99 22.78 -6.80
C HIS A 297 6.69 23.20 -7.49
N HIS A 298 6.36 22.47 -8.55
CA HIS A 298 5.24 22.76 -9.42
C HIS A 298 4.23 21.63 -9.34
N PHE A 299 2.97 21.91 -9.66
CA PHE A 299 1.92 20.90 -9.58
C PHE A 299 1.00 20.86 -10.80
N LEU A 300 0.22 19.77 -10.90
CA LEU A 300 -0.99 19.69 -11.71
C LEU A 300 -2.06 18.94 -10.92
N THR A 301 -3.22 19.57 -10.73
CA THR A 301 -4.40 18.91 -10.17
C THR A 301 -5.41 18.61 -11.29
N VAL A 302 -5.86 17.36 -11.40
CA VAL A 302 -6.80 16.87 -12.42
C VAL A 302 -8.09 16.36 -11.77
N ASP A 303 -9.21 16.97 -12.11
CA ASP A 303 -10.55 16.53 -11.75
C ASP A 303 -11.25 15.90 -12.96
N LEU A 304 -11.67 14.64 -12.81
CA LEU A 304 -12.30 13.86 -13.87
C LEU A 304 -13.81 13.72 -13.63
N LYS A 305 -14.62 14.08 -14.63
CA LYS A 305 -16.08 13.90 -14.65
C LYS A 305 -16.48 12.80 -15.63
N GLY A 306 -16.86 11.64 -15.09
CA GLY A 306 -17.30 10.49 -15.86
C GLY A 306 -18.76 10.56 -16.30
N ARG A 307 -19.19 9.58 -17.10
CA ARG A 307 -20.59 9.37 -17.50
C ARG A 307 -21.28 8.41 -16.53
N ALA A 308 -22.61 8.50 -16.44
CA ALA A 308 -23.39 7.52 -15.68
C ALA A 308 -23.14 6.10 -16.21
N PRO A 309 -23.05 5.07 -15.34
CA PRO A 309 -23.28 5.15 -13.88
C PRO A 309 -22.06 5.58 -13.05
N ASN A 310 -20.86 5.65 -13.62
CA ASN A 310 -19.62 6.03 -12.94
C ASN A 310 -19.29 7.52 -13.14
N THR A 311 -20.13 8.42 -12.61
CA THR A 311 -19.94 9.88 -12.77
C THR A 311 -18.66 10.39 -12.11
N GLY A 312 -18.13 9.63 -11.15
CA GLY A 312 -16.85 9.89 -10.51
C GLY A 312 -15.63 9.48 -11.35
N ALA A 313 -15.79 8.81 -12.49
CA ALA A 313 -14.69 8.26 -13.29
C ALA A 313 -13.70 7.42 -12.46
N ILE A 314 -14.20 6.68 -11.46
CA ILE A 314 -13.39 5.81 -10.60
C ILE A 314 -12.76 4.72 -11.45
N GLY A 315 -11.46 4.46 -11.25
CA GLY A 315 -10.64 3.56 -12.09
C GLY A 315 -10.15 4.18 -13.39
N ALA A 316 -10.26 5.50 -13.57
CA ALA A 316 -9.59 6.18 -14.68
C ALA A 316 -8.07 6.26 -14.42
N HIS A 317 -7.28 6.12 -15.49
CA HIS A 317 -5.83 6.27 -15.42
C HIS A 317 -5.40 7.58 -16.06
N VAL A 318 -4.48 8.29 -15.43
CA VAL A 318 -3.89 9.51 -15.95
C VAL A 318 -2.38 9.34 -16.03
N THR A 319 -1.83 9.50 -17.23
CA THR A 319 -0.39 9.46 -17.46
C THR A 319 0.09 10.80 -17.99
N LEU A 320 1.07 11.37 -17.30
CA LEU A 320 1.69 12.65 -17.60
C LEU A 320 3.12 12.41 -18.07
N ILE A 321 3.55 13.10 -19.13
CA ILE A 321 4.93 13.09 -19.62
C ILE A 321 5.43 14.52 -19.62
N ALA A 322 6.56 14.76 -18.96
CA ALA A 322 7.19 16.07 -18.90
C ALA A 322 8.67 15.94 -18.55
N GLY A 323 9.53 16.76 -19.18
CA GLY A 323 10.96 16.81 -18.83
C GLY A 323 11.70 15.48 -18.99
N GLY A 324 11.22 14.58 -19.86
CA GLY A 324 11.77 13.24 -20.06
C GLY A 324 11.37 12.21 -18.99
N ARG A 325 10.49 12.57 -18.05
CA ARG A 325 9.92 11.69 -17.02
C ARG A 325 8.45 11.39 -17.32
N GLN A 326 7.94 10.32 -16.73
CA GLN A 326 6.53 9.93 -16.79
C GLN A 326 5.98 9.83 -15.37
N TRP A 327 4.76 10.28 -15.15
CA TRP A 327 4.02 10.04 -13.92
C TRP A 327 2.73 9.31 -14.26
N HIS A 328 2.36 8.34 -13.44
CA HIS A 328 1.12 7.60 -13.57
C HIS A 328 0.32 7.72 -12.28
N LEU A 329 -0.97 8.00 -12.40
CA LEU A 329 -1.91 7.93 -11.29
C LEU A 329 -3.21 7.29 -11.73
N GLU A 330 -3.81 6.58 -10.78
CA GLU A 330 -5.13 5.98 -10.94
C GLU A 330 -6.12 6.64 -10.01
N LYS A 331 -7.33 6.94 -10.52
CA LYS A 331 -8.42 7.54 -9.75
C LYS A 331 -9.10 6.51 -8.86
N MET A 332 -8.43 6.16 -7.77
CA MET A 332 -8.92 5.32 -6.68
C MET A 332 -8.70 6.02 -5.33
N PRO A 333 -9.76 6.53 -4.67
CA PRO A 333 -9.63 7.27 -3.42
C PRO A 333 -9.58 6.36 -2.17
N MET A 334 -9.93 5.07 -2.29
CA MET A 334 -9.91 4.12 -1.18
C MET A 334 -8.48 3.62 -0.92
N ARG A 335 -7.83 4.17 0.11
CA ARG A 335 -6.41 3.95 0.43
C ARG A 335 -6.19 3.89 1.94
N GLY A 336 -5.16 3.16 2.37
CA GLY A 336 -4.75 3.08 3.77
C GLY A 336 -5.71 2.28 4.65
N PHE A 337 -5.94 2.74 5.88
CA PHE A 337 -6.77 2.06 6.87
C PHE A 337 -7.98 2.94 7.22
N GLN A 338 -9.20 2.42 7.00
CA GLN A 338 -10.47 3.12 7.29
C GLN A 338 -10.53 4.57 6.77
N SER A 339 -9.94 4.82 5.60
CA SER A 339 -9.73 6.16 5.07
C SER A 339 -10.13 6.27 3.59
N SER A 340 -10.40 7.51 3.15
CA SER A 340 -10.65 7.85 1.75
C SER A 340 -10.06 9.21 1.46
N MET A 341 -9.46 9.35 0.27
CA MET A 341 -8.74 10.56 -0.14
C MET A 341 -9.64 11.50 -0.95
N ASP A 342 -9.15 12.73 -1.14
CA ASP A 342 -9.67 13.61 -2.19
C ASP A 342 -9.63 12.86 -3.55
N PRO A 343 -10.75 12.77 -4.29
CA PRO A 343 -10.79 12.07 -5.57
C PRO A 343 -10.06 12.80 -6.69
N ARG A 344 -9.64 14.06 -6.50
CA ARG A 344 -8.81 14.77 -7.48
C ARG A 344 -7.42 14.14 -7.54
N LEU A 345 -6.91 13.97 -8.75
CA LEU A 345 -5.57 13.46 -8.96
C LEU A 345 -4.60 14.62 -8.88
N HIS A 346 -3.55 14.47 -8.07
CA HIS A 346 -2.57 15.51 -7.83
C HIS A 346 -1.19 15.01 -8.24
N PHE A 347 -0.51 15.75 -9.10
CA PHE A 347 0.86 15.47 -9.53
C PHE A 347 1.77 16.59 -9.01
N GLY A 348 2.65 16.27 -8.06
CA GLY A 348 3.87 17.03 -7.85
C GLY A 348 4.81 16.81 -9.05
N LEU A 349 5.42 17.89 -9.51
CA LEU A 349 6.22 17.94 -10.75
C LEU A 349 7.65 18.43 -10.49
N GLY A 350 7.97 18.83 -9.26
CA GLY A 350 9.23 19.46 -8.91
C GLY A 350 9.54 20.62 -9.85
N SER A 351 10.78 20.66 -10.35
CA SER A 351 11.26 21.77 -11.19
C SER A 351 10.74 21.80 -12.64
N VAL A 352 9.84 20.89 -13.03
CA VAL A 352 9.24 20.87 -14.37
C VAL A 352 8.36 22.11 -14.55
N ARG A 353 8.58 22.85 -15.63
CA ARG A 353 7.84 24.12 -15.91
C ARG A 353 6.77 24.00 -16.99
N ARG A 354 6.72 22.86 -17.67
CA ARG A 354 5.80 22.63 -18.78
C ARG A 354 5.57 21.14 -18.95
N ILE A 355 4.31 20.79 -19.18
CA ILE A 355 3.90 19.40 -19.37
C ILE A 355 3.80 19.14 -20.87
N ASP A 356 4.57 18.17 -21.35
CA ASP A 356 4.62 17.83 -22.77
C ASP A 356 3.31 17.17 -23.19
N THR A 357 2.82 16.22 -22.40
CA THR A 357 1.65 15.42 -22.74
C THR A 357 0.90 14.95 -21.49
N LEU A 358 -0.43 15.02 -21.53
CA LEU A 358 -1.34 14.43 -20.56
C LEU A 358 -2.30 13.50 -21.28
N TRP A 359 -2.31 12.24 -20.87
CA TRP A 359 -3.25 11.24 -21.30
C TRP A 359 -4.21 10.88 -20.17
N VAL A 360 -5.49 10.76 -20.50
CA VAL A 360 -6.51 10.15 -19.61
C VAL A 360 -7.09 8.94 -20.33
N GLN A 361 -6.99 7.77 -19.72
CA GLN A 361 -7.75 6.58 -20.09
C GLN A 361 -8.98 6.50 -19.21
N TRP A 362 -10.15 6.61 -19.83
CA TRP A 362 -11.43 6.56 -19.14
C TRP A 362 -11.87 5.10 -18.90
N PRO A 363 -12.66 4.83 -17.85
CA PRO A 363 -13.15 3.48 -17.56
C PRO A 363 -14.05 2.90 -18.67
N TYR A 364 -14.11 1.57 -18.77
CA TYR A 364 -15.04 0.74 -19.57
C TYR A 364 -14.92 0.79 -21.11
N ASP A 365 -14.84 1.97 -21.73
CA ASP A 365 -15.02 2.12 -23.18
C ASP A 365 -13.69 2.28 -23.94
N SER A 366 -12.55 2.12 -23.26
CA SER A 366 -11.20 2.39 -23.81
C SER A 366 -11.06 3.79 -24.43
N LEU A 367 -11.89 4.74 -24.01
CA LEU A 367 -11.86 6.10 -24.51
C LEU A 367 -10.69 6.86 -23.90
N LEU A 368 -10.14 7.78 -24.68
CA LEU A 368 -8.97 8.57 -24.29
C LEU A 368 -9.25 10.06 -24.40
N THR A 369 -8.63 10.82 -23.51
CA THR A 369 -8.37 12.26 -23.70
C THR A 369 -6.86 12.46 -23.84
N LEU A 370 -6.46 13.27 -24.83
CA LEU A 370 -5.08 13.68 -25.05
C LEU A 370 -5.01 15.21 -25.02
N LEU A 371 -4.13 15.74 -24.18
CA LEU A 371 -3.74 17.15 -24.17
C LEU A 371 -2.22 17.24 -24.25
N THR A 372 -1.72 18.31 -24.88
CA THR A 372 -0.28 18.55 -25.06
C THR A 372 0.02 20.01 -24.73
N ASP A 373 1.27 20.29 -24.38
CA ASP A 373 1.77 21.64 -24.12
C ASP A 373 1.01 22.39 -23.02
N LEU A 374 0.80 21.73 -21.88
CA LEU A 374 0.06 22.29 -20.75
C LEU A 374 0.98 23.10 -19.82
N PRO A 375 0.47 24.20 -19.22
CA PRO A 375 1.17 24.87 -18.12
C PRO A 375 1.15 24.00 -16.86
N VAL A 376 2.12 24.23 -15.98
CA VAL A 376 2.09 23.76 -14.60
C VAL A 376 1.34 24.75 -13.70
N ASP A 377 1.19 24.43 -12.43
CA ASP A 377 0.53 25.22 -11.39
C ASP A 377 -0.93 25.50 -11.73
N THR A 378 -1.63 24.46 -12.23
CA THR A 378 -2.99 24.59 -12.74
C THR A 378 -3.90 23.50 -12.21
N PHE A 379 -5.17 23.88 -12.07
CA PHE A 379 -6.28 22.96 -11.91
C PHE A 379 -6.94 22.68 -13.26
N LEU A 380 -7.16 21.41 -13.59
CA LEU A 380 -7.73 20.98 -14.85
C LEU A 380 -8.94 20.07 -14.61
N SER A 381 -10.11 20.50 -15.08
CA SER A 381 -11.32 19.68 -15.07
C SER A 381 -11.58 19.09 -16.46
N LEU A 382 -11.65 17.76 -16.56
CA LEU A 382 -11.89 17.02 -17.79
C LEU A 382 -13.20 16.23 -17.71
N SER A 383 -13.87 16.07 -18.85
CA SER A 383 -15.10 15.28 -18.94
C SER A 383 -15.00 14.19 -20.00
N GLU A 384 -15.46 13.00 -19.64
CA GLU A 384 -15.50 11.83 -20.51
C GLU A 384 -16.35 12.06 -21.77
N ASN A 385 -17.31 13.00 -21.73
CA ASN A 385 -18.14 13.37 -22.89
C ASN A 385 -17.33 13.89 -24.08
N TYR A 386 -16.10 14.34 -23.86
CA TYR A 386 -15.20 14.81 -24.91
C TYR A 386 -14.11 13.80 -25.28
N ALA A 387 -14.10 12.62 -24.63
CA ALA A 387 -13.15 11.56 -24.90
C ALA A 387 -13.39 10.94 -26.28
N ARG A 388 -12.33 10.39 -26.87
CA ARG A 388 -12.36 9.82 -28.22
C ARG A 388 -11.73 8.43 -28.21
N PRO A 389 -12.14 7.52 -29.13
CA PRO A 389 -11.49 6.22 -29.25
C PRO A 389 -10.02 6.39 -29.70
N PRO A 390 -9.13 5.42 -29.38
CA PRO A 390 -7.70 5.48 -29.73
C PRO A 390 -7.44 5.77 -31.21
N ALA A 391 -8.25 5.19 -32.10
CA ALA A 391 -8.15 5.38 -33.55
C ALA A 391 -8.26 6.85 -33.99
N ALA A 392 -8.92 7.71 -33.21
CA ALA A 392 -9.06 9.14 -33.51
C ALA A 392 -7.73 9.91 -33.41
N PHE A 393 -6.73 9.35 -32.72
CA PHE A 393 -5.41 9.96 -32.55
C PHE A 393 -4.39 9.43 -33.57
N GLY A 394 -4.77 8.46 -34.41
CA GLY A 394 -3.87 7.87 -35.42
C GLY A 394 -2.65 7.16 -34.81
N LEU A 395 -2.69 6.82 -33.53
CA LEU A 395 -1.63 6.10 -32.84
C LEU A 395 -1.90 4.61 -32.84
N PRO A 396 -0.89 3.77 -33.09
CA PRO A 396 -1.04 2.34 -32.92
C PRO A 396 -1.14 2.00 -31.41
N PRO A 397 -1.79 0.89 -31.02
CA PRO A 397 -1.99 0.52 -29.61
C PRO A 397 -0.69 0.51 -28.79
N GLU A 398 0.42 0.06 -29.37
CA GLU A 398 1.74 0.00 -28.74
C GLU A 398 2.36 1.38 -28.44
N ALA A 399 1.85 2.46 -29.06
CA ALA A 399 2.30 3.82 -28.81
C ALA A 399 1.56 4.50 -27.65
N LEU A 400 0.53 3.86 -27.09
CA LEU A 400 -0.18 4.38 -25.93
C LEU A 400 0.66 4.21 -24.65
N PRO A 401 0.57 5.13 -23.69
CA PRO A 401 1.27 4.98 -22.41
C PRO A 401 0.61 3.95 -21.48
N PHE A 402 -0.45 3.28 -21.94
CA PHE A 402 -1.31 2.37 -21.20
C PHE A 402 -1.10 0.91 -21.63
N GLY A 403 -1.55 -0.01 -20.79
CA GLY A 403 -1.54 -1.44 -21.10
C GLY A 403 -0.26 -2.17 -20.69
N LYS A 404 -0.34 -3.52 -20.71
CA LYS A 404 0.77 -4.41 -20.42
C LYS A 404 1.98 -4.13 -21.29
N ARG A 405 3.10 -3.81 -20.65
CA ARG A 405 4.40 -3.75 -21.29
C ARG A 405 5.18 -5.00 -20.92
N SER A 406 5.17 -5.98 -21.82
CA SER A 406 6.07 -7.13 -21.68
C SER A 406 7.50 -6.68 -21.99
N ARG A 407 8.38 -6.69 -20.99
CA ARG A 407 9.82 -6.48 -21.23
C ARG A 407 10.40 -7.79 -21.78
N ALA A 408 10.99 -7.73 -22.97
CA ALA A 408 11.74 -8.87 -23.48
C ALA A 408 12.89 -9.19 -22.52
N PRO A 409 12.99 -10.42 -22.00
CA PRO A 409 14.05 -10.76 -21.06
C PRO A 409 15.40 -10.68 -21.77
N TRP A 410 16.40 -10.09 -21.10
CA TRP A 410 17.77 -10.03 -21.64
C TRP A 410 18.47 -11.40 -21.64
N PHE A 411 18.07 -12.27 -20.72
CA PHE A 411 18.61 -13.61 -20.55
C PHE A 411 17.52 -14.66 -20.83
N ALA A 412 17.89 -15.76 -21.48
CA ALA A 412 17.04 -16.93 -21.67
C ALA A 412 17.60 -18.11 -20.86
N ASP A 413 16.72 -18.99 -20.39
CA ASP A 413 17.14 -20.24 -19.75
C ASP A 413 17.62 -21.25 -20.80
N GLU A 414 18.94 -21.35 -20.93
CA GLU A 414 19.60 -22.29 -21.84
C GLU A 414 19.80 -23.68 -21.21
N ALA A 415 19.45 -23.88 -19.93
CA ALA A 415 19.68 -25.15 -19.25
C ALA A 415 18.89 -26.32 -19.90
N PRO A 416 17.59 -26.18 -20.24
CA PRO A 416 16.86 -27.21 -20.98
C PRO A 416 17.47 -27.51 -22.35
N ALA A 417 17.85 -26.47 -23.10
CA ALA A 417 18.45 -26.60 -24.43
C ALA A 417 19.82 -27.30 -24.39
N ARG A 418 20.56 -27.13 -23.28
CA ARG A 418 21.86 -27.78 -23.04
C ARG A 418 21.76 -29.11 -22.33
N GLY A 419 20.54 -29.63 -22.09
CA GLY A 419 20.32 -30.90 -21.38
C GLY A 419 20.71 -30.85 -19.89
N ILE A 420 20.83 -29.66 -19.31
CA ILE A 420 21.11 -29.46 -17.89
C ILE A 420 19.78 -29.58 -17.14
N GLY A 421 19.43 -30.81 -16.76
CA GLY A 421 18.24 -31.14 -15.97
C GLY A 421 18.50 -31.23 -14.47
N TRP A 422 19.66 -30.77 -13.97
CA TRP A 422 19.98 -30.84 -12.55
C TRP A 422 19.18 -29.80 -11.77
N ARG A 423 18.44 -30.24 -10.76
CA ARG A 423 17.72 -29.37 -9.83
C ARG A 423 18.33 -29.54 -8.45
N HIS A 424 18.69 -28.42 -7.83
CA HIS A 424 19.13 -28.41 -6.44
C HIS A 424 18.10 -29.12 -5.56
N ARG A 425 18.57 -30.02 -4.71
CA ARG A 425 17.77 -30.63 -3.65
C ARG A 425 18.31 -30.09 -2.35
N GLU A 426 17.55 -29.20 -1.74
CA GLU A 426 17.91 -28.65 -0.45
C GLU A 426 18.01 -29.79 0.57
N ASN A 427 19.04 -29.74 1.40
CA ASN A 427 19.23 -30.73 2.45
C ASN A 427 18.45 -30.29 3.71
N THR A 428 18.41 -31.13 4.74
CA THR A 428 17.71 -30.81 6.00
C THR A 428 18.63 -30.17 7.04
N PHE A 429 19.82 -29.72 6.64
CA PHE A 429 20.76 -29.06 7.54
C PHE A 429 20.24 -27.66 7.87
N VAL A 430 20.22 -27.34 9.16
CA VAL A 430 19.82 -26.03 9.65
C VAL A 430 21.08 -25.32 10.12
N ASP A 431 21.53 -24.32 9.36
CA ASP A 431 22.76 -23.58 9.68
C ASP A 431 22.69 -22.94 11.08
N PHE A 432 21.51 -22.49 11.50
CA PHE A 432 21.27 -21.89 12.82
C PHE A 432 21.56 -22.81 14.01
N ASP A 433 21.49 -24.13 13.83
CA ASP A 433 21.79 -25.10 14.91
C ASP A 433 23.30 -25.13 15.22
N ARG A 434 24.12 -24.86 14.21
CA ARG A 434 25.58 -24.86 14.30
C ARG A 434 26.13 -23.46 14.55
N ASP A 435 25.73 -22.51 13.72
CA ASP A 435 26.24 -21.15 13.68
C ASP A 435 25.16 -20.19 14.17
N ARG A 436 24.87 -20.24 15.49
CA ARG A 436 23.88 -19.38 16.13
C ARG A 436 24.28 -17.91 15.93
N LEU A 437 23.40 -17.13 15.30
CA LEU A 437 23.53 -15.68 15.23
C LEU A 437 23.37 -15.13 16.66
N VAL A 438 24.39 -14.41 17.13
CA VAL A 438 24.50 -13.86 18.50
C VAL A 438 23.65 -12.61 18.64
#